data_AF-A0A392Q355-F1
#
_entry.id   AF-A0A392Q355-F1
#
_cell.length_a   1.000
_cell.length_b   1.000
_cell.length_c   1.000
_cell.angle_alpha   90.00
_cell.angle_beta   90.00
_cell.angle_gamma   90.00
#
_symmetry.space_group_name_H-M   'P 1'
#
loop_
_entity.id
_entity.type
_entity.pdbx_description
1 polymer ?
#
loop_
_entity_poly.entity_id
_entity_poly.type
_entity_poly.pdbx_seq_one_letter_code
_entity_poly.pdbx_strand_id
1 'polypeptide(L)'
;IRECVCTATTSILVNGSPTDEFPRRRGLRQGDPLSPFLFLLAAEGLNVLMEAMVARNLFTGYNIGEQGLVSVSHLQFADDTLLLGVKSWANVRALRAVLVLFETMSGLKVNFNKSMLVGVNISDSWLGEAASVLCCKVGKIPFLYLGLPIGGDPRRLSFWDPVLLRIKNRLSGWKSRFLSFGGRLVLLRSVLTSLPVFAISFFKAPS
;
A
#
# COMPACT_ATOMS: atom_id res chain seq x y z
N ILE A 1 10.19 -18.39 -16.23
CA ILE A 1 10.59 -17.19 -15.42
C ILE A 1 11.85 -16.55 -15.97
N ARG A 2 13.02 -17.22 -15.98
CA ARG A 2 14.28 -16.63 -16.46
C ARG A 2 14.16 -16.04 -17.86
N GLU A 3 13.56 -16.76 -18.79
CA GLU A 3 13.35 -16.28 -20.16
C GLU A 3 12.49 -15.00 -20.18
N CYS A 4 11.33 -15.01 -19.53
CA CYS A 4 10.44 -13.84 -19.41
C CYS A 4 11.10 -12.58 -18.82
N VAL A 5 12.11 -12.74 -17.96
CA VAL A 5 12.82 -11.62 -17.29
C VAL A 5 14.06 -11.20 -18.06
N CYS A 6 14.80 -12.15 -18.65
CA CYS A 6 16.11 -11.90 -19.25
C CYS A 6 16.07 -11.58 -20.75
N THR A 7 15.03 -12.00 -21.49
CA THR A 7 14.94 -11.75 -22.95
C THR A 7 14.12 -10.52 -23.29
N ALA A 8 13.58 -9.82 -22.29
CA ALA A 8 12.70 -8.69 -22.53
C ALA A 8 13.45 -7.44 -23.04
N THR A 9 13.10 -7.02 -24.25
CA THR A 9 13.53 -5.75 -24.85
C THR A 9 12.40 -4.70 -24.79
N THR A 10 12.75 -3.44 -25.01
CA THR A 10 11.79 -2.32 -25.11
C THR A 10 12.33 -1.28 -26.08
N SER A 11 11.42 -0.62 -26.79
CA SER A 11 11.66 0.62 -27.52
C SER A 11 10.80 1.74 -26.95
N ILE A 12 11.21 2.99 -27.12
CA ILE A 12 10.46 4.16 -26.69
C ILE A 12 9.93 4.86 -27.94
N LEU A 13 8.68 5.33 -27.91
CA LEU A 13 8.16 6.17 -28.98
C LEU A 13 8.62 7.62 -28.77
N VAL A 14 9.39 8.14 -29.71
CA VAL A 14 9.79 9.55 -29.78
C VAL A 14 9.09 10.16 -30.99
N ASN A 15 8.23 11.15 -30.76
CA ASN A 15 7.41 11.78 -31.81
C ASN A 15 6.59 10.76 -32.64
N GLY A 16 6.07 9.72 -31.98
CA GLY A 16 5.26 8.67 -32.63
C GLY A 16 6.07 7.61 -33.39
N SER A 17 7.41 7.74 -33.45
CA SER A 17 8.29 6.76 -34.08
C SER A 17 9.06 5.96 -33.01
N PRO A 18 9.16 4.63 -33.12
CA PRO A 18 9.92 3.82 -32.18
C PRO A 18 11.43 4.06 -32.34
N THR A 19 12.14 4.15 -31.21
CA THR A 19 13.60 4.03 -31.18
C THR A 19 14.04 2.59 -31.45
N ASP A 20 15.35 2.40 -31.61
CA ASP A 20 15.94 1.06 -31.54
C ASP A 20 15.57 0.36 -30.22
N GLU A 21 15.46 -0.97 -30.29
CA GLU A 21 15.22 -1.78 -29.11
C GLU A 21 16.45 -1.87 -28.23
N PHE A 22 16.23 -1.81 -26.92
CA PHE A 22 17.27 -2.00 -25.91
C PHE A 22 16.83 -3.01 -24.84
N PRO A 23 17.77 -3.77 -24.25
CA PRO A 23 17.47 -4.72 -23.20
C PRO A 23 17.11 -4.01 -21.88
N ARG A 24 16.11 -4.52 -21.17
CA ARG A 24 15.75 -3.99 -19.84
C ARG A 24 16.64 -4.60 -18.75
N ARG A 25 17.41 -3.76 -18.06
CA ARG A 25 18.23 -4.18 -16.91
C ARG A 25 17.47 -4.25 -15.60
N ARG A 26 16.42 -3.43 -15.44
CA ARG A 26 15.55 -3.37 -14.26
C ARG A 26 14.12 -3.05 -14.67
N GLY A 27 13.19 -3.47 -13.83
CA GLY A 27 11.77 -3.18 -14.00
C GLY A 27 11.04 -4.22 -14.84
N LEU A 28 9.77 -4.42 -14.50
CA LEU A 28 8.84 -5.26 -15.24
C LEU A 28 7.94 -4.38 -16.10
N ARG A 29 7.43 -4.92 -17.21
CA ARG A 29 6.55 -4.16 -18.11
C ARG A 29 5.21 -3.87 -17.44
N GLN A 30 4.83 -2.61 -17.31
CA GLN A 30 3.46 -2.27 -16.89
C GLN A 30 2.46 -2.68 -17.98
N GLY A 31 1.34 -3.29 -17.55
CA GLY A 31 0.31 -3.81 -18.46
C GLY A 31 0.59 -5.21 -19.01
N ASP A 32 1.74 -5.81 -18.71
CA ASP A 32 1.99 -7.22 -19.00
C ASP A 32 1.28 -8.10 -17.94
N PRO A 33 0.48 -9.10 -18.35
CA PRO A 33 -0.27 -9.95 -17.42
C PRO A 33 0.60 -10.75 -16.45
N LEU A 34 1.88 -11.00 -16.75
CA LEU A 34 2.81 -11.73 -15.87
C LEU A 34 3.52 -10.83 -14.84
N SER A 35 3.66 -9.54 -15.14
CA SER A 35 4.38 -8.60 -14.26
C SER A 35 3.85 -8.55 -12.81
N PRO A 36 2.52 -8.56 -12.55
CA PRO A 36 2.01 -8.58 -11.19
C PRO A 36 2.45 -9.82 -10.40
N PHE A 37 2.44 -10.99 -11.03
CA PHE A 37 2.85 -12.24 -10.39
C PHE A 37 4.35 -12.23 -10.07
N LEU A 38 5.18 -11.79 -11.01
CA LEU A 38 6.62 -11.66 -10.80
C LEU A 38 6.95 -10.63 -9.70
N PHE A 39 6.18 -9.54 -9.59
CA PHE A 39 6.31 -8.61 -8.48
C PHE A 39 5.98 -9.27 -7.14
N LEU A 40 4.87 -10.03 -7.07
CA LEU A 40 4.49 -10.75 -5.84
C LEU A 40 5.56 -11.75 -5.41
N LEU A 41 6.19 -12.46 -6.35
CA LEU A 41 7.31 -13.35 -6.03
C LEU A 41 8.48 -12.62 -5.37
N ALA A 42 8.78 -11.38 -5.79
CA ALA A 42 9.81 -10.57 -5.13
C ALA A 42 9.32 -10.05 -3.76
N ALA A 43 8.07 -9.61 -3.67
CA ALA A 43 7.46 -9.10 -2.43
C ALA A 43 7.34 -10.19 -1.34
N GLU A 44 7.16 -11.46 -1.73
CA GLU A 44 7.17 -12.63 -0.84
C GLU A 44 8.47 -12.74 -0.04
N GLY A 45 9.59 -12.25 -0.58
CA GLY A 45 10.84 -12.17 0.17
C GLY A 45 10.73 -11.33 1.44
N LEU A 46 9.89 -10.29 1.47
CA LEU A 46 9.64 -9.51 2.67
C LEU A 46 8.77 -10.28 3.69
N ASN A 47 7.76 -11.04 3.22
CA ASN A 47 6.95 -11.91 4.06
C ASN A 47 7.83 -12.91 4.82
N VAL A 48 8.65 -13.66 4.08
CA VAL A 48 9.58 -14.66 4.64
C VAL A 48 10.56 -14.04 5.64
N LEU A 49 11.09 -12.85 5.34
CA LEU A 49 11.97 -12.14 6.28
C LEU A 49 11.24 -11.77 7.58
N MET A 50 10.04 -11.22 7.49
CA MET A 50 9.27 -10.83 8.68
C MET A 50 8.85 -12.03 9.52
N GLU A 51 8.41 -13.13 8.90
CA GLU A 51 8.12 -14.39 9.59
C GLU A 51 9.36 -14.92 10.31
N ALA A 52 10.53 -14.92 9.66
CA ALA A 52 11.78 -15.35 10.27
C ALA A 52 12.18 -14.48 11.47
N MET A 53 11.97 -13.16 11.41
CA MET A 53 12.25 -12.25 12.52
C MET A 53 11.33 -12.51 13.72
N VAL A 54 10.06 -12.80 13.49
CA VAL A 54 9.11 -13.16 14.54
C VAL A 54 9.46 -14.51 15.15
N ALA A 55 9.69 -15.54 14.33
CA ALA A 55 10.03 -16.89 14.79
C ALA A 55 11.32 -16.94 15.62
N ARG A 56 12.27 -16.03 15.34
CA ARG A 56 13.53 -15.90 16.09
C ARG A 56 13.44 -14.95 17.28
N ASN A 57 12.25 -14.44 17.62
CA ASN A 57 12.04 -13.45 18.69
C ASN A 57 12.85 -12.16 18.51
N LEU A 58 13.21 -11.82 17.27
CA LEU A 58 13.91 -10.58 16.93
C LEU A 58 12.94 -9.43 16.66
N PHE A 59 11.69 -9.75 16.33
CA PHE A 59 10.60 -8.80 16.15
C PHE A 59 9.34 -9.32 16.85
N THR A 60 8.69 -8.46 17.63
CA THR A 60 7.43 -8.79 18.30
C THR A 60 6.27 -8.10 17.58
N GLY A 61 5.43 -8.92 16.95
CA GLY A 61 4.21 -8.47 16.26
C GLY A 61 3.17 -7.86 17.19
N TYR A 62 2.07 -7.39 16.61
CA TYR A 62 0.95 -6.85 17.35
C TYR A 62 -0.13 -7.92 17.56
N ASN A 63 -0.53 -8.12 18.81
CA ASN A 63 -1.49 -9.16 19.16
C ASN A 63 -2.93 -8.61 19.19
N ILE A 64 -3.86 -9.34 18.58
CA ILE A 64 -5.27 -8.96 18.43
C ILE A 64 -6.16 -10.07 18.98
N GLY A 65 -7.17 -9.70 19.77
CA GLY A 65 -8.17 -10.61 20.33
C GLY A 65 -7.91 -11.00 21.79
N GLU A 66 -8.98 -11.30 22.53
CA GLU A 66 -8.92 -11.63 23.97
C GLU A 66 -8.74 -13.14 24.22
N GLN A 67 -9.41 -13.99 23.45
CA GLN A 67 -9.47 -15.44 23.68
C GLN A 67 -8.72 -16.27 22.61
N GLY A 68 -8.40 -15.64 21.48
CA GLY A 68 -7.65 -16.24 20.37
C GLY A 68 -6.70 -15.21 19.79
N LEU A 69 -5.59 -14.98 20.51
CA LEU A 69 -4.59 -13.98 20.17
C LEU A 69 -4.00 -14.27 18.79
N VAL A 70 -4.37 -13.47 17.81
CA VAL A 70 -3.74 -13.45 16.49
C VAL A 70 -2.61 -12.44 16.53
N SER A 71 -1.37 -12.91 16.36
CA SER A 71 -0.22 -12.02 16.22
C SER A 71 -0.06 -11.62 14.76
N VAL A 72 -0.12 -10.32 14.49
CA VAL A 72 0.06 -9.73 13.16
C VAL A 72 1.33 -8.91 13.17
N SER A 73 2.31 -9.29 12.35
CA SER A 73 3.57 -8.55 12.19
C SER A 73 3.59 -7.69 10.92
N HIS A 74 2.84 -8.08 9.89
CA HIS A 74 2.77 -7.37 8.63
C HIS A 74 1.51 -7.72 7.84
N LEU A 75 1.10 -6.81 6.95
CA LEU A 75 0.03 -6.98 5.98
C LEU A 75 0.50 -6.38 4.65
N GLN A 76 0.41 -7.15 3.56
CA GLN A 76 0.90 -6.73 2.25
C GLN A 76 -0.22 -6.76 1.21
N PHE A 77 -0.31 -5.70 0.42
CA PHE A 77 -1.11 -5.64 -0.79
C PHE A 77 -0.29 -4.98 -1.90
N ALA A 78 0.26 -5.80 -2.80
CA ALA A 78 1.25 -5.34 -3.78
C ALA A 78 2.40 -4.54 -3.09
N ASP A 79 2.61 -3.29 -3.47
CA ASP A 79 3.64 -2.41 -2.91
C ASP A 79 3.20 -1.68 -1.63
N ASP A 80 1.90 -1.65 -1.32
CA ASP A 80 1.38 -1.09 -0.08
C ASP A 80 1.53 -2.11 1.07
N THR A 81 2.45 -1.84 1.99
CA THR A 81 2.76 -2.73 3.12
C THR A 81 2.58 -2.01 4.46
N LEU A 82 1.87 -2.66 5.40
CA LEU A 82 1.82 -2.29 6.80
C LEU A 82 2.71 -3.23 7.61
N LEU A 83 3.54 -2.67 8.49
CA LEU A 83 4.36 -3.41 9.45
C LEU A 83 3.88 -3.05 10.85
N LEU A 84 3.48 -4.05 11.63
CA LEU A 84 2.82 -3.87 12.93
C LEU A 84 3.67 -4.52 14.03
N GLY A 85 3.90 -3.81 15.11
CA GLY A 85 4.64 -4.35 16.24
C GLY A 85 4.50 -3.48 17.49
N VAL A 86 4.93 -4.02 18.61
CA VAL A 86 4.92 -3.29 19.89
C VAL A 86 6.00 -2.20 19.91
N LYS A 87 5.78 -1.17 20.74
CA LYS A 87 6.75 -0.10 21.01
C LYS A 87 8.02 -0.69 21.63
N SER A 88 9.07 -0.83 20.84
CA SER A 88 10.38 -1.29 21.30
C SER A 88 11.48 -0.81 20.36
N TRP A 89 12.61 -0.41 20.91
CA TRP A 89 13.81 -0.11 20.12
C TRP A 89 14.37 -1.35 19.41
N ALA A 90 14.13 -2.55 19.94
CA ALA A 90 14.48 -3.79 19.24
C ALA A 90 13.67 -3.93 17.94
N ASN A 91 12.35 -3.71 18.00
CA ASN A 91 11.48 -3.73 16.83
C ASN A 91 11.87 -2.67 15.79
N VAL A 92 12.19 -1.44 16.21
CA VAL A 92 12.62 -0.38 15.30
C VAL A 92 13.89 -0.77 14.54
N ARG A 93 14.89 -1.34 15.24
CA ARG A 93 16.14 -1.79 14.60
C ARG A 93 15.92 -3.01 13.71
N ALA A 94 15.09 -3.96 14.15
CA ALA A 94 14.71 -5.13 13.37
C ALA A 94 14.04 -4.72 12.05
N LEU A 95 13.07 -3.79 12.09
CA LEU A 95 12.43 -3.26 10.89
C LEU A 95 13.44 -2.59 9.95
N ARG A 96 14.34 -1.76 10.49
CA ARG A 96 15.39 -1.14 9.67
C ARG A 96 16.27 -2.18 8.97
N ALA A 97 16.69 -3.21 9.70
CA ALA A 97 17.51 -4.29 9.15
C ALA A 97 16.76 -5.07 8.06
N VAL A 98 15.50 -5.45 8.30
CA VAL A 98 14.66 -6.16 7.33
C VAL A 98 14.48 -5.34 6.05
N LEU A 99 14.17 -4.04 6.16
CA LEU A 99 13.96 -3.18 4.99
C LEU A 99 15.25 -3.06 4.17
N VAL A 100 16.41 -2.86 4.80
CA VAL A 100 17.71 -2.80 4.12
C VAL A 100 18.06 -4.13 3.44
N LEU A 101 17.83 -5.24 4.14
CA LEU A 101 18.08 -6.58 3.59
C LEU A 101 17.16 -6.87 2.40
N PHE A 102 15.88 -6.53 2.51
CA PHE A 102 14.91 -6.67 1.43
C PHE A 102 15.30 -5.87 0.19
N GLU A 103 15.68 -4.59 0.34
CA GLU A 103 16.15 -3.78 -0.79
C GLU A 103 17.39 -4.40 -1.45
N THR A 104 18.30 -4.95 -0.65
CA THR A 104 19.56 -5.55 -1.14
C THR A 104 19.30 -6.83 -1.92
N MET A 105 18.40 -7.70 -1.43
CA MET A 105 18.07 -8.97 -2.08
C MET A 105 17.16 -8.82 -3.30
N SER A 106 16.13 -7.98 -3.21
CA SER A 106 15.12 -7.82 -4.27
C SER A 106 15.55 -6.81 -5.35
N GLY A 107 16.46 -5.89 -5.03
CA GLY A 107 16.78 -4.73 -5.88
C GLY A 107 15.68 -3.66 -5.92
N LEU A 108 14.58 -3.85 -5.18
CA LEU A 108 13.54 -2.83 -4.99
C LEU A 108 14.01 -1.76 -4.00
N LYS A 109 13.29 -0.63 -3.99
CA LYS A 109 13.58 0.51 -3.10
C LYS A 109 12.34 0.91 -2.33
N VAL A 110 12.49 1.00 -1.01
CA VAL A 110 11.49 1.51 -0.09
C VAL A 110 11.35 3.01 -0.32
N ASN A 111 10.13 3.46 -0.56
CA ASN A 111 9.87 4.88 -0.74
C ASN A 111 9.69 5.58 0.61
N PHE A 112 10.81 5.87 1.27
CA PHE A 112 10.85 6.55 2.56
C PHE A 112 10.12 7.90 2.61
N ASN A 113 9.96 8.58 1.47
CA ASN A 113 9.21 9.84 1.37
C ASN A 113 7.69 9.66 1.50
N LYS A 114 7.18 8.47 1.12
CA LYS A 114 5.79 8.05 1.23
C LYS A 114 5.53 7.22 2.50
N SER A 115 6.55 6.55 3.02
CA SER A 115 6.46 5.79 4.26
C SER A 115 6.29 6.71 5.47
N MET A 116 5.54 6.23 6.46
CA MET A 116 5.37 6.93 7.74
C MET A 116 5.29 5.95 8.90
N LEU A 117 5.75 6.38 10.07
CA LEU A 117 5.61 5.66 11.33
C LEU A 117 4.46 6.29 12.14
N VAL A 118 3.50 5.46 12.54
CA VAL A 118 2.32 5.87 13.30
C VAL A 118 2.35 5.19 14.66
N GLY A 119 2.23 5.97 15.73
CA GLY A 119 2.13 5.47 17.09
C GLY A 119 0.71 5.57 17.64
N VAL A 120 0.25 4.54 18.36
CA VAL A 120 -1.00 4.56 19.12
C VAL A 120 -0.66 4.63 20.59
N ASN A 121 -1.05 5.71 21.27
CA ASN A 121 -0.69 5.93 22.68
C ASN A 121 0.82 5.91 22.94
N ILE A 122 1.60 6.52 22.02
CA ILE A 122 3.06 6.66 22.09
C ILE A 122 3.39 8.16 22.13
N SER A 123 4.38 8.56 22.93
CA SER A 123 4.80 9.96 22.99
C SER A 123 5.44 10.43 21.67
N ASP A 124 5.15 11.66 21.28
CA ASP A 124 5.69 12.27 20.05
C ASP A 124 7.23 12.31 20.03
N SER A 125 7.86 12.49 21.19
CA SER A 125 9.32 12.46 21.34
C SER A 125 9.92 11.13 20.89
N TRP A 126 9.42 10.02 21.44
CA TRP A 126 9.90 8.68 21.09
C TRP A 126 9.58 8.35 19.63
N LEU A 127 8.39 8.74 19.16
CA LEU A 127 7.95 8.49 17.79
C LEU A 127 8.82 9.22 16.77
N GLY A 128 9.21 10.46 17.06
CA GLY A 128 10.14 11.24 16.23
C GLY A 128 11.51 10.59 16.10
N GLU A 129 12.09 10.13 17.21
CA GLU A 129 13.38 9.43 17.19
C GLU A 129 13.29 8.10 16.42
N ALA A 130 12.24 7.31 16.66
CA ALA A 130 12.02 6.04 15.96
C ALA A 130 11.81 6.24 14.44
N ALA A 131 11.05 7.26 14.04
CA ALA A 131 10.84 7.61 12.63
C ALA A 131 12.15 8.05 11.95
N SER A 132 13.01 8.79 12.66
CA SER A 132 14.35 9.17 12.19
C SER A 132 15.21 7.94 11.90
N VAL A 133 15.23 6.95 12.79
CA VAL A 133 15.97 5.67 12.60
C VAL A 133 15.42 4.87 11.40
N LEU A 134 14.11 4.88 11.19
CA LEU A 134 13.48 4.25 10.02
C LEU A 134 13.60 5.09 8.74
N CYS A 135 14.12 6.31 8.82
CA CYS A 135 14.20 7.29 7.74
C CYS A 135 12.83 7.67 7.15
N CYS A 136 11.76 7.65 7.94
CA CYS A 136 10.41 7.97 7.46
C CYS A 136 9.79 9.13 8.24
N LYS A 137 8.63 9.61 7.79
CA LYS A 137 7.91 10.70 8.45
C LYS A 137 7.12 10.18 9.65
N VAL A 138 6.90 11.01 10.65
CA VAL A 138 5.89 10.74 11.68
C VAL A 138 4.50 10.92 11.05
N GLY A 139 3.69 9.88 11.09
CA GLY A 139 2.30 9.88 10.65
C GLY A 139 1.33 10.13 11.80
N LYS A 140 0.04 10.27 11.47
CA LYS A 140 -1.04 10.44 12.44
C LYS A 140 -2.22 9.56 12.06
N ILE A 141 -3.02 9.19 13.06
CA ILE A 141 -4.32 8.56 12.84
C ILE A 141 -5.39 9.65 12.69
N PRO A 142 -6.33 9.52 11.74
CA PRO A 142 -6.39 8.46 10.73
C PRO A 142 -5.42 8.68 9.57
N PHE A 143 -4.95 7.59 8.95
CA PHE A 143 -4.19 7.60 7.70
C PHE A 143 -4.87 6.73 6.64
N LEU A 144 -4.59 6.97 5.35
CA LEU A 144 -5.17 6.20 4.26
C LEU A 144 -4.34 4.95 3.96
N TYR A 145 -5.01 3.80 3.91
CA TYR A 145 -4.46 2.54 3.41
C TYR A 145 -5.49 1.88 2.50
N LEU A 146 -5.10 1.53 1.26
CA LEU A 146 -6.01 0.99 0.23
C LEU A 146 -7.29 1.84 0.02
N GLY A 147 -7.16 3.15 0.19
CA GLY A 147 -8.27 4.09 0.05
C GLY A 147 -9.27 4.11 1.22
N LEU A 148 -8.94 3.47 2.34
CA LEU A 148 -9.72 3.45 3.58
C LEU A 148 -8.98 4.21 4.70
N PRO A 149 -9.68 5.05 5.50
CA PRO A 149 -9.08 5.77 6.62
C PRO A 149 -8.93 4.88 7.86
N ILE A 150 -7.72 4.36 8.08
CA ILE A 150 -7.39 3.47 9.20
C ILE A 150 -7.30 4.26 10.50
N GLY A 151 -7.98 3.75 11.54
CA GLY A 151 -8.07 4.34 12.88
C GLY A 151 -8.99 5.57 12.97
N GLY A 152 -9.79 5.86 11.94
CA GLY A 152 -10.83 6.88 12.01
C GLY A 152 -12.09 6.36 12.71
N ASP A 153 -12.96 7.28 13.15
CA ASP A 153 -14.24 6.94 13.76
C ASP A 153 -15.36 6.94 12.71
N PRO A 154 -15.84 5.76 12.26
CA PRO A 154 -16.87 5.68 11.22
C PRO A 154 -18.23 6.24 11.65
N ARG A 155 -18.45 6.50 12.95
CA ARG A 155 -19.68 7.15 13.45
C ARG A 155 -19.71 8.65 13.15
N ARG A 156 -18.56 9.27 12.83
CA ARG A 156 -18.47 10.70 12.51
C ARG A 156 -18.70 10.92 11.01
N LEU A 157 -19.49 11.92 10.66
CA LEU A 157 -19.73 12.28 9.26
C LEU A 157 -18.42 12.61 8.51
N SER A 158 -17.48 13.29 9.17
CA SER A 158 -16.19 13.67 8.58
C SER A 158 -15.31 12.49 8.16
N PHE A 159 -15.53 11.31 8.73
CA PHE A 159 -14.85 10.08 8.29
C PHE A 159 -15.19 9.72 6.83
N TRP A 160 -16.41 10.05 6.39
CA TRP A 160 -16.93 9.69 5.07
C TRP A 160 -16.63 10.74 4.00
N ASP A 161 -16.12 11.92 4.38
CA ASP A 161 -15.77 13.01 3.46
C ASP A 161 -14.86 12.57 2.31
N PRO A 162 -13.79 11.75 2.51
CA PRO A 162 -12.95 11.30 1.41
C PRO A 162 -13.69 10.42 0.39
N VAL A 163 -14.66 9.62 0.82
CA VAL A 163 -15.51 8.81 -0.07
C VAL A 163 -16.45 9.72 -0.84
N LEU A 164 -17.11 10.66 -0.16
CA LEU A 164 -18.01 11.64 -0.77
C LEU A 164 -17.29 12.54 -1.79
N LEU A 165 -16.06 12.97 -1.48
CA LEU A 165 -15.26 13.80 -2.38
C LEU A 165 -14.90 13.03 -3.65
N ARG A 166 -14.52 11.75 -3.55
CA ARG A 166 -14.27 10.89 -4.72
C ARG A 166 -15.53 10.73 -5.59
N ILE A 167 -16.69 10.53 -4.96
CA ILE A 167 -17.98 10.46 -5.66
C ILE A 167 -18.26 11.78 -6.39
N LYS A 168 -18.16 12.93 -5.71
CA LYS A 168 -18.37 14.26 -6.28
C LYS A 168 -17.43 14.54 -7.46
N ASN A 169 -16.14 14.20 -7.34
CA ASN A 169 -15.15 14.41 -8.38
C ASN A 169 -15.40 13.56 -9.64
N ARG A 170 -15.92 12.33 -9.49
CA ARG A 170 -16.32 11.52 -10.65
C ARG A 170 -17.57 12.08 -11.31
N LEU A 171 -18.57 12.45 -10.52
CA LEU A 171 -19.83 13.02 -11.02
C LEU A 171 -19.60 14.35 -11.76
N SER A 172 -18.74 15.23 -11.24
CA SER A 172 -18.42 16.50 -11.91
C SER A 172 -17.76 16.26 -13.28
N GLY A 173 -16.86 15.29 -13.39
CA GLY A 173 -16.24 14.90 -14.66
C GLY A 173 -17.22 14.30 -15.69
N TRP A 174 -18.28 13.63 -15.25
CA TRP A 174 -19.30 13.06 -16.14
C TRP A 174 -20.38 14.06 -16.55
N LYS A 175 -20.61 15.09 -15.72
CA LYS A 175 -21.52 16.18 -16.03
C LYS A 175 -21.03 17.01 -17.23
N SER A 176 -19.70 17.10 -17.44
CA SER A 176 -19.09 17.97 -18.46
C SER A 176 -18.83 17.30 -19.82
N ARG A 177 -19.12 16.00 -20.01
CA ARG A 177 -18.80 15.27 -21.25
C ARG A 177 -20.08 14.88 -22.01
N PHE A 178 -19.96 14.75 -23.33
CA PHE A 178 -20.97 14.34 -24.32
C PHE A 178 -21.54 12.91 -24.11
N LEU A 179 -21.85 12.55 -22.86
CA LEU A 179 -22.39 11.26 -22.50
C LEU A 179 -23.91 11.28 -22.63
N SER A 180 -24.44 10.31 -23.39
CA SER A 180 -25.87 10.03 -23.42
C SER A 180 -26.38 9.65 -22.03
N PHE A 181 -27.70 9.73 -21.83
CA PHE A 181 -28.34 9.27 -20.60
C PHE A 181 -27.96 7.82 -20.27
N GLY A 182 -27.99 6.93 -21.27
CA GLY A 182 -27.57 5.54 -21.13
C GLY A 182 -26.10 5.40 -20.68
N GLY A 183 -25.19 6.16 -21.29
CA GLY A 183 -23.77 6.17 -20.90
C GLY A 183 -23.56 6.63 -19.45
N ARG A 184 -24.29 7.66 -19.00
CA ARG A 184 -24.25 8.12 -17.60
C ARG A 184 -24.78 7.06 -16.64
N LEU A 185 -25.89 6.39 -16.97
CA LEU A 185 -26.46 5.32 -16.16
C LEU A 185 -25.49 4.14 -16.01
N VAL A 186 -24.83 3.75 -17.10
CA VAL A 186 -23.80 2.71 -17.08
C VAL A 186 -22.63 3.10 -16.19
N LEU A 187 -22.13 4.34 -16.28
CA LEU A 187 -21.03 4.82 -15.43
C LEU A 187 -21.42 4.88 -13.94
N LEU A 188 -22.65 5.29 -13.63
CA LEU A 188 -23.17 5.26 -12.27
C LEU A 188 -23.14 3.84 -11.70
N ARG A 189 -23.69 2.87 -12.43
CA ARG A 189 -23.78 1.46 -11.98
C ARG A 189 -22.43 0.76 -11.91
N SER A 190 -21.60 0.91 -12.95
CA SER A 190 -20.34 0.16 -13.08
C SER A 190 -19.18 0.77 -12.30
N VAL A 191 -19.14 2.10 -12.15
CA VAL A 191 -18.01 2.80 -11.53
C VAL A 191 -18.39 3.40 -10.18
N LEU A 192 -19.49 4.15 -10.11
CA LEU A 192 -19.81 4.92 -8.89
C LEU A 192 -20.24 4.02 -7.72
N THR A 193 -21.10 3.03 -7.99
CA THR A 193 -21.64 2.13 -6.95
C THR A 193 -20.56 1.35 -6.20
N SER A 194 -19.43 1.05 -6.86
CA SER A 194 -18.32 0.31 -6.24
C SER A 194 -17.67 1.06 -5.06
N LEU A 195 -17.62 2.39 -5.10
CA LEU A 195 -16.94 3.21 -4.09
C LEU A 195 -17.60 3.14 -2.71
N PRO A 196 -18.91 3.45 -2.55
CA PRO A 196 -19.57 3.33 -1.25
C PRO A 196 -19.71 1.87 -0.82
N VAL A 197 -19.93 0.93 -1.73
CA VAL A 197 -20.01 -0.51 -1.40
C VAL A 197 -18.71 -0.99 -0.77
N PHE A 198 -17.57 -0.63 -1.37
CA PHE A 198 -16.26 -0.96 -0.81
C PHE A 198 -16.03 -0.33 0.56
N ALA A 199 -16.43 0.93 0.80
CA ALA A 199 -16.25 1.55 2.11
C ALA A 199 -17.16 0.91 3.19
N ILE A 200 -18.43 0.65 2.84
CA ILE A 200 -19.44 0.12 3.77
C ILE A 200 -19.22 -1.37 4.06
N SER A 201 -18.51 -2.11 3.20
CA SER A 201 -18.13 -3.51 3.51
C SER A 201 -17.15 -3.63 4.68
N PHE A 202 -16.44 -2.55 5.04
CA PHE A 202 -15.51 -2.52 6.19
C PHE A 202 -16.04 -1.70 7.37
N PHE A 203 -16.82 -0.65 7.11
CA PHE A 203 -17.26 0.27 8.14
C PHE A 203 -18.77 0.38 8.20
N LYS A 204 -19.33 0.35 9.42
CA LYS A 204 -20.74 0.63 9.64
C LYS A 204 -21.00 2.12 9.42
N ALA A 205 -21.87 2.44 8.46
CA ALA A 205 -22.31 3.81 8.21
C ALA A 205 -23.04 4.39 9.45
N PRO A 206 -22.89 5.70 9.73
CA PRO A 206 -23.63 6.36 10.79
C PRO A 206 -25.13 6.28 10.47
N SER A 207 -25.92 6.04 11.51
CA SER A 207 -27.38 6.06 11.50
C SER A 207 -27.92 7.47 11.40
#